data_AF-A0A7X2LTA4-F1
#
_entry.id   AF-A0A7X2LTA4-F1
#
_cell.length_a   1.000
_cell.length_b   1.000
_cell.length_c   1.000
_cell.angle_alpha   90.00
_cell.angle_beta   90.00
_cell.angle_gamma   90.00
#
_symmetry.space_group_name_H-M   'P 1'
#
loop_
_entity.id
_entity.type
_entity.pdbx_description
1 polymer ?
#
loop_
_entity_poly.entity_id
_entity_poly.type
_entity_poly.pdbx_seq_one_letter_code
_entity_poly.pdbx_strand_id
1 'polypeptide(L)'
;MRNLRKVAWLLRLEMRLAIRSAAQYAGDTGLKLMAAGAGLLYLVLNGLFSLLLPPEALRLAANPDILVISAVLLAVMFSVLSANQIFQLVAMRRDTLLIFLSPFPASVVLFARILTAACKTALLPLFIITPILNQFIFRGQYELWGFIPATVALSILVSCMWTAVFSLSVRTIGVNSSKIVASFAGLFAALAFGMVTATRHTLHIGIPAISSSALPSGIVWLSSSIMGNPLPLLVLVLAACIALATISVTQHKMLLHVVFSQELTKKSSVVDSRFSSSFLWAILKKEWRLVLRDSDFWLHFVRITFVILIAAGFLYKTGYGMPVVAAAIVVACCIMANDISWLMVATEKASELIASSPRSFSEVLRAKVIAAGILPVAALLTICLGYGLNNLKLSLVSCVVGVPAVSTTVALNTVMAFRKKSLRIATGTAQPGPIVVAQAFSILCFGLAALLLSRLLYP
;
A
#
# COMPACT_ATOMS: atom_id res chain seq x y z
N MET A 1 -35.99 -0.22 -0.69
CA MET A 1 -35.54 -1.35 0.17
C MET A 1 -34.97 -2.56 -0.58
N ARG A 2 -35.57 -3.05 -1.69
CA ARG A 2 -35.04 -4.21 -2.45
C ARG A 2 -33.58 -4.08 -2.90
N ASN A 3 -33.14 -2.89 -3.31
CA ASN A 3 -31.75 -2.67 -3.74
C ASN A 3 -30.73 -2.72 -2.59
N LEU A 4 -31.10 -2.23 -1.39
CA LEU A 4 -30.20 -2.27 -0.22
C LEU A 4 -29.91 -3.71 0.24
N ARG A 5 -30.91 -4.60 0.18
CA ARG A 5 -30.69 -6.04 0.45
C ARG A 5 -29.71 -6.67 -0.54
N LYS A 6 -29.79 -6.31 -1.83
CA LYS A 6 -28.85 -6.79 -2.86
C LYS A 6 -27.44 -6.28 -2.60
N VAL A 7 -27.28 -5.00 -2.27
CA VAL A 7 -25.99 -4.41 -1.88
C VAL A 7 -25.40 -5.13 -0.66
N ALA A 8 -26.17 -5.28 0.40
CA ALA A 8 -25.70 -5.94 1.63
C ALA A 8 -25.29 -7.40 1.38
N TRP A 9 -26.05 -8.10 0.53
CA TRP A 9 -25.72 -9.46 0.12
C TRP A 9 -24.41 -9.51 -0.68
N LEU A 10 -24.22 -8.61 -1.65
CA LEU A 10 -23.01 -8.55 -2.48
C LEU A 10 -21.79 -8.18 -1.63
N LEU A 11 -21.92 -7.22 -0.70
CA LEU A 11 -20.86 -6.85 0.22
C LEU A 11 -20.47 -8.03 1.12
N ARG A 12 -21.45 -8.77 1.65
CA ARG A 12 -21.17 -9.98 2.44
C ARG A 12 -20.44 -11.04 1.60
N LEU A 13 -20.81 -11.19 0.33
CA LEU A 13 -20.15 -12.11 -0.59
C LEU A 13 -18.69 -11.71 -0.84
N GLU A 14 -18.43 -10.44 -1.16
CA GLU A 14 -17.07 -9.89 -1.37
C GLU A 14 -16.20 -10.06 -0.11
N MET A 15 -16.75 -9.80 1.08
CA MET A 15 -16.05 -10.02 2.34
C MET A 15 -15.76 -11.51 2.58
N ARG A 16 -16.72 -12.40 2.28
CA ARG A 16 -16.49 -13.86 2.35
C ARG A 16 -15.44 -14.33 1.35
N LEU A 17 -15.42 -13.77 0.14
CA LEU A 17 -14.41 -14.07 -0.86
C LEU A 17 -13.03 -13.60 -0.41
N ALA A 18 -12.93 -12.42 0.21
CA ALA A 18 -11.68 -11.93 0.80
C ALA A 18 -11.17 -12.83 1.94
N ILE A 19 -12.07 -13.35 2.78
CA ILE A 19 -11.72 -14.29 3.84
C ILE A 19 -11.30 -15.64 3.25
N ARG A 20 -12.02 -16.13 2.24
CA ARG A 20 -11.69 -17.39 1.56
C ARG A 20 -10.38 -17.31 0.80
N SER A 21 -10.09 -16.19 0.15
CA SER A 21 -8.79 -16.00 -0.50
C SER A 21 -7.68 -16.04 0.55
N ALA A 22 -7.82 -15.32 1.67
CA ALA A 22 -6.87 -15.42 2.79
C ALA A 22 -6.73 -16.87 3.32
N ALA A 23 -7.84 -17.61 3.44
CA ALA A 23 -7.85 -19.01 3.87
C ALA A 23 -7.18 -19.95 2.85
N GLN A 24 -7.34 -19.71 1.56
CA GLN A 24 -6.70 -20.48 0.50
C GLN A 24 -5.17 -20.35 0.56
N TYR A 25 -4.64 -19.22 1.04
CA TYR A 25 -3.21 -18.98 1.20
C TYR A 25 -2.64 -19.44 2.54
N ALA A 26 -3.40 -19.28 3.63
CA ALA A 26 -2.96 -19.61 4.98
C ALA A 26 -3.33 -21.05 5.40
N GLY A 27 -4.30 -21.68 4.74
CA GLY A 27 -5.05 -22.83 5.25
C GLY A 27 -6.05 -22.42 6.34
N ASP A 28 -7.00 -23.31 6.67
CA ASP A 28 -8.02 -23.02 7.70
C ASP A 28 -7.42 -22.80 9.09
N THR A 29 -6.38 -23.57 9.44
CA THR A 29 -5.61 -23.37 10.68
C THR A 29 -4.83 -22.07 10.65
N GLY A 30 -4.22 -21.72 9.51
CA GLY A 30 -3.49 -20.47 9.33
C GLY A 30 -4.38 -19.24 9.40
N LEU A 31 -5.62 -19.30 8.88
CA LEU A 31 -6.59 -18.20 9.02
C LEU A 31 -6.94 -17.96 10.50
N LYS A 32 -7.18 -19.03 11.26
CA LYS A 32 -7.44 -18.94 12.71
C LYS A 32 -6.24 -18.36 13.46
N LEU A 33 -5.02 -18.82 13.13
CA LEU A 33 -3.77 -18.29 13.67
C LEU A 33 -3.55 -16.81 13.31
N MET A 34 -3.88 -16.40 12.08
CA MET A 34 -3.80 -14.99 11.66
C MET A 34 -4.82 -14.12 12.41
N ALA A 35 -6.05 -14.58 12.55
CA ALA A 35 -7.08 -13.88 13.31
C ALA A 35 -6.72 -13.80 14.80
N ALA A 36 -6.22 -14.89 15.39
CA ALA A 36 -5.74 -14.93 16.76
C ALA A 36 -4.50 -14.04 16.94
N GLY A 37 -3.56 -14.05 16.01
CA GLY A 37 -2.37 -13.22 16.00
C GLY A 37 -2.72 -11.73 15.87
N ALA A 38 -3.66 -11.37 15.00
CA ALA A 38 -4.17 -10.00 14.91
C ALA A 38 -4.88 -9.57 16.20
N GLY A 39 -5.71 -10.45 16.79
CA GLY A 39 -6.35 -10.20 18.08
C GLY A 39 -5.33 -10.00 19.21
N LEU A 40 -4.33 -10.87 19.30
CA LEU A 40 -3.25 -10.78 20.28
C LEU A 40 -2.42 -9.52 20.06
N LEU A 41 -2.05 -9.20 18.82
CA LEU A 41 -1.36 -7.96 18.50
C LEU A 41 -2.18 -6.74 18.92
N TYR A 42 -3.49 -6.73 18.67
CA TYR A 42 -4.37 -5.65 19.10
C TYR A 42 -4.42 -5.49 20.62
N LEU A 43 -4.46 -6.59 21.36
CA LEU A 43 -4.39 -6.58 22.83
C LEU A 43 -3.04 -6.09 23.33
N VAL A 44 -1.94 -6.55 22.73
CA VAL A 44 -0.58 -6.10 23.05
C VAL A 44 -0.43 -4.60 22.77
N LEU A 45 -0.93 -4.11 21.64
CA LEU A 45 -0.92 -2.68 21.32
C LEU A 45 -1.73 -1.88 22.35
N ASN A 46 -2.94 -2.32 22.73
CA ASN A 46 -3.71 -1.66 23.79
C ASN A 46 -2.95 -1.63 25.11
N GLY A 47 -2.36 -2.76 25.54
CA GLY A 47 -1.58 -2.85 26.77
C GLY A 47 -0.35 -1.94 26.74
N LEU A 48 0.44 -2.00 25.66
CA LEU A 48 1.60 -1.15 25.45
C LEU A 48 1.23 0.33 25.49
N PHE A 49 0.17 0.75 24.80
CA PHE A 49 -0.28 2.13 24.82
C PHE A 49 -0.81 2.56 26.20
N SER A 50 -1.47 1.68 26.95
CA SER A 50 -1.91 1.98 28.31
C SER A 50 -0.73 2.32 29.24
N LEU A 51 0.40 1.62 29.07
CA LEU A 51 1.63 1.77 29.85
C LEU A 51 2.50 2.93 29.36
N LEU A 52 2.62 3.11 28.04
CA LEU A 52 3.58 4.02 27.41
C LEU A 52 3.02 5.42 27.18
N LEU A 53 1.69 5.64 27.16
CA LEU A 53 1.16 7.00 26.96
C LEU A 53 1.33 7.84 28.24
N PRO A 54 2.22 8.85 28.24
CA PRO A 54 2.34 9.74 29.39
C PRO A 54 1.03 10.53 29.57
N PRO A 55 0.71 10.96 30.80
CA PRO A 55 -0.46 11.81 31.05
C PRO A 55 -0.39 13.13 30.27
N GLU A 56 0.81 13.61 29.96
CA GLU A 56 1.05 14.80 29.12
C GLU A 56 0.58 14.64 27.66
N ALA A 57 0.48 13.40 27.17
CA ALA A 57 -0.02 13.14 25.81
C ALA A 57 -1.47 13.61 25.62
N LEU A 58 -2.28 13.70 26.69
CA LEU A 58 -3.63 14.29 26.62
C LEU A 58 -3.59 15.78 26.27
N ARG A 59 -2.60 16.51 26.79
CA ARG A 59 -2.44 17.95 26.52
C ARG A 59 -1.97 18.18 25.08
N LEU A 60 -1.10 17.30 24.57
CA LEU A 60 -0.69 17.34 23.17
C LEU A 60 -1.84 16.98 22.21
N ALA A 61 -2.71 16.04 22.57
CA ALA A 61 -3.87 15.67 21.75
C ALA A 61 -4.90 16.82 21.63
N ALA A 62 -4.98 17.69 22.64
CA ALA A 62 -5.85 18.86 22.63
C ALA A 62 -5.31 20.04 21.80
N ASN A 63 -4.06 19.98 21.34
CA ASN A 63 -3.48 21.07 20.55
C ASN A 63 -4.08 21.10 19.13
N PRO A 64 -4.70 22.22 18.71
CA PRO A 64 -5.39 22.33 17.43
C PRO A 64 -4.45 22.12 16.23
N ASP A 65 -3.18 22.47 16.39
CA ASP A 65 -2.16 22.28 15.35
C ASP A 65 -1.81 20.81 15.10
N ILE A 66 -1.66 20.03 16.17
CA ILE A 66 -1.36 18.59 16.08
C ILE A 66 -2.56 17.88 15.45
N LEU A 67 -3.77 18.33 15.77
CA LEU A 67 -5.01 17.81 15.22
C LEU A 67 -5.12 18.04 13.71
N VAL A 68 -4.83 19.25 13.23
CA VAL A 68 -4.79 19.54 11.79
C VAL A 68 -3.78 18.64 11.07
N ILE A 69 -2.57 18.48 11.63
CA ILE A 69 -1.54 17.63 11.04
C ILE A 69 -2.00 16.17 10.99
N SER A 70 -2.61 15.66 12.06
CA SER A 70 -3.14 14.31 12.13
C SER A 70 -4.28 14.08 11.11
N ALA A 71 -5.16 15.07 10.93
CA ALA A 71 -6.25 15.03 9.97
C ALA A 71 -5.74 14.98 8.53
N VAL A 72 -4.73 15.79 8.21
CA VAL A 72 -4.07 15.77 6.89
C VAL A 72 -3.34 14.45 6.66
N LEU A 73 -2.59 13.95 7.64
CA LEU A 73 -1.89 12.67 7.55
C LEU A 73 -2.86 11.51 7.29
N LEU A 74 -3.97 11.50 8.04
CA LEU A 74 -5.03 10.54 7.87
C LEU A 74 -5.64 10.65 6.47
N ALA A 75 -5.96 11.85 6.00
CA ALA A 75 -6.48 12.05 4.64
C ALA A 75 -5.53 11.56 3.55
N VAL A 76 -4.22 11.80 3.69
CA VAL A 76 -3.18 11.31 2.77
C VAL A 76 -3.07 9.79 2.81
N MET A 77 -3.03 9.19 4.01
CA MET A 77 -3.02 7.73 4.17
C MET A 77 -4.23 7.09 3.51
N PHE A 78 -5.43 7.61 3.77
CA PHE A 78 -6.67 7.13 3.16
C PHE A 78 -6.68 7.31 1.65
N SER A 79 -6.11 8.40 1.13
CA SER A 79 -5.96 8.64 -0.31
C SER A 79 -5.10 7.55 -0.95
N VAL A 80 -3.92 7.28 -0.39
CA VAL A 80 -2.99 6.26 -0.90
C VAL A 80 -3.60 4.85 -0.82
N LEU A 81 -4.25 4.52 0.29
CA LEU A 81 -4.89 3.20 0.47
C LEU A 81 -6.07 3.01 -0.49
N SER A 82 -6.91 4.03 -0.66
CA SER A 82 -8.13 3.94 -1.49
C SER A 82 -7.83 3.92 -2.97
N ALA A 83 -6.84 4.69 -3.43
CA ALA A 83 -6.35 4.64 -4.80
C ALA A 83 -6.02 3.19 -5.21
N ASN A 84 -5.33 2.45 -4.34
CA ASN A 84 -4.94 1.07 -4.61
C ASN A 84 -6.14 0.11 -4.66
N GLN A 85 -7.08 0.21 -3.71
CA GLN A 85 -8.24 -0.68 -3.70
C GLN A 85 -9.09 -0.48 -4.95
N ILE A 86 -9.34 0.77 -5.34
CA ILE A 86 -10.14 1.10 -6.51
C ILE A 86 -9.44 0.69 -7.78
N PHE A 87 -8.12 0.90 -7.84
CA PHE A 87 -7.31 0.42 -8.93
C PHE A 87 -7.44 -1.10 -9.09
N GLN A 88 -7.28 -1.89 -8.03
CA GLN A 88 -7.42 -3.34 -8.10
C GLN A 88 -8.83 -3.77 -8.53
N LEU A 89 -9.87 -3.07 -8.07
CA LEU A 89 -11.26 -3.35 -8.47
C LEU A 89 -11.49 -3.17 -9.98
N VAL A 90 -10.83 -2.19 -10.60
CA VAL A 90 -11.02 -1.90 -12.03
C VAL A 90 -9.99 -2.62 -12.91
N ALA A 91 -8.77 -2.82 -12.42
CA ALA A 91 -7.67 -3.46 -13.14
C ALA A 91 -7.77 -4.99 -13.18
N MET A 92 -8.47 -5.63 -12.22
CA MET A 92 -8.68 -7.08 -12.20
C MET A 92 -9.70 -7.51 -13.28
N ARG A 93 -9.14 -7.60 -14.48
CA ARG A 93 -9.69 -7.87 -15.81
C ARG A 93 -10.70 -9.03 -15.97
N ARG A 94 -10.78 -9.97 -15.04
CA ARG A 94 -11.56 -11.22 -15.22
C ARG A 94 -12.79 -11.30 -14.32
N ASP A 95 -12.65 -10.96 -13.05
CA ASP A 95 -13.74 -11.08 -12.08
C ASP A 95 -14.79 -9.99 -12.30
N THR A 96 -14.34 -8.79 -12.68
CA THR A 96 -15.21 -7.63 -12.91
C THR A 96 -16.13 -7.84 -14.14
N LEU A 97 -15.61 -8.46 -15.21
CA LEU A 97 -16.42 -8.85 -16.38
C LEU A 97 -17.47 -9.90 -16.00
N LEU A 98 -17.07 -10.90 -15.22
CA LEU A 98 -17.96 -11.99 -14.80
C LEU A 98 -19.10 -11.48 -13.91
N ILE A 99 -18.83 -10.46 -13.09
CA ILE A 99 -19.86 -9.80 -12.26
C ILE A 99 -20.75 -8.87 -13.11
N PHE A 100 -20.23 -8.21 -14.14
CA PHE A 100 -21.08 -7.42 -15.05
C PHE A 100 -21.94 -8.27 -15.98
N LEU A 101 -21.59 -9.53 -16.22
CA LEU A 101 -22.43 -10.52 -16.91
C LEU A 101 -23.53 -11.10 -16.01
N SER A 102 -23.48 -10.84 -14.70
CA SER A 102 -24.52 -11.29 -13.77
C SER A 102 -25.81 -10.46 -13.92
N PRO A 103 -26.99 -10.99 -13.54
CA PRO A 103 -28.29 -10.32 -13.71
C PRO A 103 -28.50 -9.09 -12.77
N PHE A 104 -27.43 -8.54 -12.21
CA PHE A 104 -27.50 -7.38 -11.32
C PHE A 104 -27.29 -6.07 -12.10
N PRO A 105 -28.04 -5.00 -11.75
CA PRO A 105 -27.81 -3.69 -12.35
C PRO A 105 -26.41 -3.18 -11.95
N ALA A 106 -25.67 -2.64 -12.92
CA ALA A 106 -24.29 -2.19 -12.75
C ALA A 106 -24.09 -1.16 -11.62
N SER A 107 -25.09 -0.31 -11.35
CA SER A 107 -25.05 0.67 -10.25
C SER A 107 -24.99 0.01 -8.88
N VAL A 108 -25.69 -1.12 -8.67
CA VAL A 108 -25.68 -1.88 -7.40
C VAL A 108 -24.33 -2.56 -7.19
N VAL A 109 -23.75 -3.11 -8.27
CA VAL A 109 -22.42 -3.72 -8.24
C VAL A 109 -21.36 -2.67 -7.89
N LEU A 110 -21.39 -1.53 -8.58
CA LEU A 110 -20.44 -0.45 -8.37
C LEU A 110 -20.53 0.12 -6.95
N PHE A 111 -21.75 0.35 -6.46
CA PHE A 111 -22.00 0.79 -5.08
C PHE A 111 -21.36 -0.16 -4.06
N ALA A 112 -21.63 -1.46 -4.19
CA ALA A 112 -21.10 -2.46 -3.27
C ALA A 112 -19.58 -2.57 -3.35
N ARG A 113 -18.98 -2.37 -4.53
CA ARG A 113 -17.52 -2.39 -4.71
C ARG A 113 -16.82 -1.17 -4.14
N ILE A 114 -17.37 0.03 -4.33
CA ILE A 114 -16.86 1.25 -3.68
C ILE A 114 -16.94 1.10 -2.16
N LEU A 115 -18.07 0.58 -1.65
CA LEU A 115 -18.24 0.36 -0.21
C LEU A 115 -17.26 -0.69 0.33
N THR A 116 -17.00 -1.75 -0.43
CA THR A 116 -15.99 -2.77 -0.09
C THR A 116 -14.58 -2.18 -0.09
N ALA A 117 -14.23 -1.34 -1.07
CA ALA A 117 -12.97 -0.60 -1.08
C ALA A 117 -12.84 0.29 0.15
N ALA A 118 -13.85 1.11 0.44
CA ALA A 118 -13.88 1.98 1.62
C ALA A 118 -13.74 1.19 2.93
N CYS A 119 -14.41 0.05 3.07
CA CYS A 119 -14.26 -0.82 4.23
C CYS A 119 -12.82 -1.35 4.37
N LYS A 120 -12.22 -1.82 3.27
CA LYS A 120 -10.84 -2.31 3.27
C LYS A 120 -9.83 -1.21 3.60
N THR A 121 -10.07 0.02 3.15
CA THR A 121 -9.18 1.15 3.41
C THR A 121 -9.31 1.68 4.82
N ALA A 122 -10.50 1.62 5.42
CA ALA A 122 -10.73 1.99 6.82
C ALA A 122 -10.24 0.96 7.83
N LEU A 123 -10.28 -0.33 7.50
CA LEU A 123 -10.04 -1.39 8.47
C LEU A 123 -8.63 -1.36 9.08
N LEU A 124 -7.58 -1.16 8.25
CA LEU A 124 -6.20 -1.15 8.75
C LEU A 124 -5.87 0.10 9.59
N PRO A 125 -6.17 1.34 9.15
CA PRO A 125 -6.02 2.54 9.98
C PRO A 125 -6.83 2.45 11.28
N LEU A 126 -8.08 1.97 11.23
CA LEU A 126 -8.87 1.75 12.44
C LEU A 126 -8.20 0.74 13.35
N PHE A 127 -7.75 -0.41 12.83
CA PHE A 127 -7.08 -1.42 13.65
C PHE A 127 -5.83 -0.89 14.38
N ILE A 128 -5.06 -0.01 13.73
CA ILE A 128 -3.86 0.61 14.33
C ILE A 128 -4.19 1.74 15.30
N ILE A 129 -5.18 2.59 14.98
CA ILE A 129 -5.45 3.82 15.75
C ILE A 129 -6.45 3.59 16.89
N THR A 130 -7.40 2.65 16.73
CA THR A 130 -8.37 2.30 17.79
C THR A 130 -7.72 1.94 19.13
N PRO A 131 -6.61 1.17 19.24
CA PRO A 131 -6.00 0.92 20.55
C PRO A 131 -5.52 2.20 21.22
N ILE A 132 -5.03 3.17 20.45
CA ILE A 132 -4.63 4.49 20.95
C ILE A 132 -5.86 5.28 21.42
N LEU A 133 -6.91 5.32 20.59
CA LEU A 133 -8.16 6.03 20.91
C LEU A 133 -8.86 5.47 22.15
N ASN A 134 -8.89 4.14 22.31
CA ASN A 134 -9.47 3.50 23.47
C ASN A 134 -8.80 4.00 24.76
N GLN A 135 -7.46 4.17 24.76
CA GLN A 135 -6.76 4.71 25.93
C GLN A 135 -7.15 6.15 26.23
N PHE A 136 -7.32 7.00 25.22
CA PHE A 136 -7.80 8.36 25.44
C PHE A 136 -9.25 8.43 25.93
N ILE A 137 -10.11 7.56 25.40
CA ILE A 137 -11.51 7.42 25.83
C ILE A 137 -11.59 6.96 27.29
N PHE A 138 -10.80 5.95 27.69
CA PHE A 138 -10.73 5.49 29.08
C PHE A 138 -10.22 6.57 30.04
N ARG A 139 -9.43 7.53 29.54
CA ARG A 139 -8.95 8.69 30.31
C ARG A 139 -9.89 9.90 30.27
N GLY A 140 -11.11 9.73 29.74
CA GLY A 140 -12.20 10.73 29.83
C GLY A 140 -12.40 11.62 28.60
N GLN A 141 -11.64 11.44 27.52
CA GLN A 141 -11.82 12.20 26.27
C GLN A 141 -12.85 11.52 25.35
N TYR A 142 -14.14 11.63 25.69
CA TYR A 142 -15.22 11.02 24.89
C TYR A 142 -15.43 11.67 23.52
N GLU A 143 -14.94 12.90 23.32
CA GLU A 143 -15.01 13.60 22.03
C GLU A 143 -14.30 12.82 20.91
N LEU A 144 -13.29 12.02 21.24
CA LEU A 144 -12.55 11.18 20.30
C LEU A 144 -13.36 10.02 19.72
N TRP A 145 -14.56 9.72 20.23
CA TRP A 145 -15.47 8.78 19.59
C TRP A 145 -15.85 9.20 18.17
N GLY A 146 -15.83 10.52 17.89
CA GLY A 146 -16.07 11.06 16.56
C GLY A 146 -15.06 10.62 15.49
N PHE A 147 -13.88 10.16 15.90
CA PHE A 147 -12.85 9.67 15.00
C PHE A 147 -13.34 8.48 14.17
N ILE A 148 -14.08 7.55 14.77
CA ILE A 148 -14.53 6.32 14.11
C ILE A 148 -15.47 6.63 12.92
N PRO A 149 -16.60 7.34 13.10
CA PRO A 149 -17.46 7.71 11.98
C PRO A 149 -16.77 8.66 10.99
N ALA A 150 -15.90 9.56 11.47
CA ALA A 150 -15.15 10.47 10.59
C ALA A 150 -14.22 9.69 9.64
N THR A 151 -13.48 8.70 10.14
CA THR A 151 -12.61 7.87 9.30
C THR A 151 -13.38 7.03 8.30
N VAL A 152 -14.53 6.46 8.69
CA VAL A 152 -15.39 5.71 7.76
C VAL A 152 -15.92 6.62 6.66
N ALA A 153 -16.47 7.79 7.00
CA ALA A 153 -16.99 8.73 6.01
C ALA A 153 -15.89 9.29 5.10
N LEU A 154 -14.70 9.58 5.65
CA LEU A 154 -13.53 9.99 4.87
C LEU A 154 -13.08 8.89 3.91
N SER A 155 -13.04 7.63 4.35
CA SER A 155 -12.69 6.49 3.49
C SER A 155 -13.64 6.36 2.29
N ILE A 156 -14.94 6.63 2.50
CA ILE A 156 -15.96 6.62 1.46
C ILE A 156 -15.75 7.80 0.50
N LEU A 157 -15.59 9.02 1.02
CA LEU A 157 -15.36 10.23 0.20
C LEU A 157 -14.13 10.09 -0.68
N VAL A 158 -13.02 9.64 -0.10
CA VAL A 158 -11.76 9.45 -0.80
C VAL A 158 -11.89 8.33 -1.83
N SER A 159 -12.61 7.25 -1.52
CA SER A 159 -12.88 6.17 -2.48
C SER A 159 -13.74 6.66 -3.66
N CYS A 160 -14.73 7.50 -3.36
CA CYS A 160 -15.57 8.15 -4.37
C CYS A 160 -14.73 9.06 -5.28
N MET A 161 -13.92 9.94 -4.70
CA MET A 161 -13.02 10.83 -5.40
C MET A 161 -12.09 10.05 -6.35
N TRP A 162 -11.44 9.00 -5.87
CA TRP A 162 -10.53 8.19 -6.69
C TRP A 162 -11.25 7.42 -7.80
N THR A 163 -12.48 6.98 -7.58
CA THR A 163 -13.29 6.37 -8.64
C THR A 163 -13.57 7.38 -9.76
N ALA A 164 -13.92 8.61 -9.40
CA ALA A 164 -14.12 9.69 -10.36
C ALA A 164 -12.82 10.05 -11.11
N VAL A 165 -11.70 10.24 -10.40
CA VAL A 165 -10.39 10.50 -11.00
C VAL A 165 -9.97 9.38 -11.95
N PHE A 166 -10.16 8.12 -11.53
CA PHE A 166 -9.82 6.97 -12.34
C PHE A 166 -10.66 6.94 -13.62
N SER A 167 -11.98 7.11 -13.50
CA SER A 167 -12.87 7.14 -14.67
C SER A 167 -12.43 8.22 -15.67
N LEU A 168 -12.10 9.43 -15.18
CA LEU A 168 -11.67 10.54 -16.01
C LEU A 168 -10.32 10.24 -16.69
N SER A 169 -9.37 9.69 -15.93
CA SER A 169 -8.04 9.33 -16.43
C SER A 169 -8.11 8.28 -17.53
N VAL A 170 -9.03 7.32 -17.40
CA VAL A 170 -9.24 6.32 -18.45
C VAL A 170 -9.78 6.96 -19.73
N ARG A 171 -10.69 7.94 -19.61
CA ARG A 171 -11.24 8.63 -20.78
C ARG A 171 -10.18 9.43 -21.52
N THR A 172 -9.25 10.06 -20.81
CA THR A 172 -8.28 10.99 -21.40
C THR A 172 -7.01 10.31 -21.90
N ILE A 173 -6.47 9.34 -21.15
CA ILE A 173 -5.13 8.77 -21.41
C ILE A 173 -5.17 7.26 -21.68
N GLY A 174 -6.34 6.64 -21.54
CA GLY A 174 -6.51 5.19 -21.66
C GLY A 174 -6.10 4.42 -20.39
N VAL A 175 -6.52 3.15 -20.32
CA VAL A 175 -6.49 2.33 -19.11
C VAL A 175 -5.07 1.98 -18.62
N ASN A 176 -4.08 1.92 -19.52
CA ASN A 176 -2.71 1.62 -19.12
C ASN A 176 -1.99 2.83 -18.52
N SER A 177 -2.36 4.03 -18.94
CA SER A 177 -1.77 5.28 -18.46
C SER A 177 -2.46 5.78 -17.19
N SER A 178 -3.75 5.46 -16.99
CA SER A 178 -4.45 5.76 -15.74
C SER A 178 -3.82 5.09 -14.51
N LYS A 179 -3.09 3.99 -14.73
CA LYS A 179 -2.33 3.29 -13.69
C LYS A 179 -1.19 4.13 -13.14
N ILE A 180 -0.52 4.86 -14.04
CA ILE A 180 0.59 5.75 -13.71
C ILE A 180 0.07 6.97 -12.94
N VAL A 181 -1.08 7.53 -13.36
CA VAL A 181 -1.75 8.65 -12.67
C VAL A 181 -2.09 8.33 -11.23
N ALA A 182 -2.56 7.10 -10.94
CA ALA A 182 -2.87 6.67 -9.56
C ALA A 182 -1.60 6.64 -8.67
N SER A 183 -0.47 6.16 -9.20
CA SER A 183 0.83 6.21 -8.49
C SER A 183 1.28 7.64 -8.21
N PHE A 184 1.17 8.51 -9.22
CA PHE A 184 1.63 9.88 -9.10
C PHE A 184 0.76 10.72 -8.16
N ALA A 185 -0.56 10.55 -8.17
CA ALA A 185 -1.40 11.30 -7.22
C ALA A 185 -1.21 10.81 -5.77
N GLY A 186 -0.84 9.53 -5.54
CA GLY A 186 -0.32 9.07 -4.26
C GLY A 186 0.98 9.78 -3.86
N LEU A 187 1.92 9.95 -4.81
CA LEU A 187 3.20 10.68 -4.66
C LEU A 187 3.02 12.19 -4.46
N PHE A 188 2.00 12.82 -5.06
CA PHE A 188 1.74 14.24 -4.89
C PHE A 188 1.10 14.55 -3.53
N ALA A 189 0.17 13.71 -3.04
CA ALA A 189 -0.41 13.87 -1.69
C ALA A 189 0.66 13.74 -0.60
N ALA A 190 1.53 12.76 -0.81
CA ALA A 190 2.78 12.49 -0.14
C ALA A 190 3.77 13.67 -0.09
N LEU A 191 4.12 14.23 -1.26
CA LEU A 191 5.03 15.38 -1.37
C LEU A 191 4.43 16.64 -0.75
N ALA A 192 3.13 16.89 -0.96
CA ALA A 192 2.42 17.98 -0.32
C ALA A 192 2.51 17.89 1.22
N PHE A 193 2.41 16.68 1.78
CA PHE A 193 2.62 16.47 3.21
C PHE A 193 4.08 16.69 3.65
N GLY A 194 5.06 16.18 2.89
CA GLY A 194 6.48 16.44 3.14
C GLY A 194 6.76 17.95 3.22
N MET A 195 6.17 18.72 2.30
CA MET A 195 6.27 20.18 2.27
C MET A 195 5.58 20.86 3.46
N VAL A 196 4.37 20.45 3.84
CA VAL A 196 3.67 20.99 5.03
C VAL A 196 4.43 20.71 6.32
N THR A 197 5.04 19.53 6.46
CA THR A 197 5.84 19.21 7.66
C THR A 197 7.23 19.81 7.64
N ALA A 198 7.82 20.07 6.47
CA ALA A 198 9.12 20.74 6.33
C ALA A 198 9.00 22.24 6.61
N THR A 199 7.98 22.89 6.04
CA THR A 199 7.72 24.32 6.23
C THR A 199 7.50 24.66 7.70
N ARG A 200 6.73 23.90 8.48
CA ARG A 200 6.50 24.25 9.90
C ARG A 200 7.75 24.32 10.78
N HIS A 201 8.87 23.69 10.41
CA HIS A 201 10.11 23.73 11.22
C HIS A 201 11.13 24.76 10.73
N THR A 202 11.18 25.09 9.43
CA THR A 202 11.94 26.27 8.97
C THR A 202 11.34 27.58 9.50
N LEU A 203 10.05 27.58 9.84
CA LEU A 203 9.34 28.74 10.40
C LEU A 203 9.57 28.95 11.91
N HIS A 204 10.25 28.03 12.64
CA HIS A 204 10.78 28.33 13.98
C HIS A 204 12.00 29.27 13.94
N ILE A 205 12.54 29.54 12.75
CA ILE A 205 13.47 30.64 12.49
C ILE A 205 12.66 31.79 11.86
N GLY A 206 11.86 32.48 12.69
CA GLY A 206 11.45 33.86 12.41
C GLY A 206 10.33 34.13 11.39
N ILE A 207 9.47 33.17 11.05
CA ILE A 207 8.24 33.48 10.28
C ILE A 207 7.04 33.07 11.15
N PRO A 208 6.03 33.95 11.34
CA PRO A 208 4.89 33.66 12.20
C PRO A 208 4.25 32.34 11.81
N ALA A 209 3.99 31.52 12.83
CA ALA A 209 3.22 30.28 12.73
C ALA A 209 2.06 30.52 11.75
N ILE A 210 1.88 29.62 10.79
CA ILE A 210 0.68 29.61 9.93
C ILE A 210 -0.50 29.51 10.89
N SER A 211 -1.07 30.66 11.22
CA SER A 211 -2.20 30.76 12.13
C SER A 211 -3.32 29.92 11.54
N SER A 212 -4.10 29.28 12.40
CA SER A 212 -5.28 28.50 12.00
C SER A 212 -6.23 29.25 11.06
N SER A 213 -6.13 30.58 10.98
CA SER A 213 -6.82 31.47 10.05
C SER A 213 -6.37 31.38 8.59
N ALA A 214 -5.15 30.90 8.29
CA ALA A 214 -4.61 30.81 6.93
C ALA A 214 -4.81 29.43 6.28
N LEU A 215 -5.32 28.46 7.03
CA LEU A 215 -5.64 27.13 6.50
C LEU A 215 -6.98 27.18 5.75
N PRO A 216 -7.11 26.45 4.61
CA PRO A 216 -8.39 26.29 3.94
C PRO A 216 -9.47 25.83 4.93
N SER A 217 -10.63 26.48 4.90
CA SER A 217 -11.75 26.21 5.81
C SER A 217 -12.14 24.73 5.86
N GLY A 218 -12.01 24.01 4.74
CA GLY A 218 -12.26 22.58 4.67
C GLY A 218 -11.35 21.71 5.55
N ILE A 219 -10.07 22.08 5.73
CA ILE A 219 -9.13 21.33 6.58
C ILE A 219 -9.48 21.53 8.06
N VAL A 220 -9.91 22.74 8.43
CA VAL A 220 -10.36 23.06 9.79
C VAL A 220 -11.67 22.31 10.12
N TRP A 221 -12.58 22.20 9.16
CA TRP A 221 -13.79 21.39 9.31
C TRP A 221 -13.49 19.89 9.42
N LEU A 222 -12.51 19.40 8.66
CA LEU A 222 -12.04 18.02 8.74
C LEU A 222 -11.49 17.70 10.14
N SER A 223 -10.58 18.53 10.66
CA SER A 223 -10.01 18.33 12.00
C SER A 223 -11.06 18.44 13.10
N SER A 224 -12.02 19.37 12.95
CA SER A 224 -13.14 19.51 13.89
C SER A 224 -14.08 18.29 13.88
N SER A 225 -14.26 17.65 12.72
CA SER A 225 -15.05 16.41 12.61
C SER A 225 -14.40 15.24 13.34
N ILE A 226 -13.06 15.16 13.29
CA ILE A 226 -12.28 14.12 13.96
C ILE A 226 -12.35 14.27 15.49
N MET A 227 -12.51 15.50 15.98
CA MET A 227 -12.78 15.80 17.39
C MET A 227 -14.20 15.50 17.85
N GLY A 228 -15.03 14.89 17.01
CA GLY A 228 -16.40 14.54 17.41
C GLY A 228 -17.32 15.71 17.62
N ASN A 229 -16.99 16.89 17.09
CA ASN A 229 -17.97 17.96 16.97
C ASN A 229 -19.11 17.46 16.05
N PRO A 230 -20.36 17.42 16.54
CA PRO A 230 -21.46 16.74 15.85
C PRO A 230 -21.80 17.38 14.49
N LEU A 231 -21.64 18.70 14.36
CA LEU A 231 -22.04 19.41 13.15
C LEU A 231 -21.07 19.17 11.98
N PRO A 232 -19.74 19.37 12.11
CA PRO A 232 -18.78 18.99 11.06
C PRO A 232 -18.84 17.51 10.70
N LEU A 233 -19.02 16.64 11.71
CA LEU A 233 -19.12 15.20 11.51
C LEU A 233 -20.37 14.83 10.69
N LEU A 234 -21.52 15.43 10.99
CA LEU A 234 -22.75 15.21 10.23
C LEU A 234 -22.59 15.65 8.77
N VAL A 235 -21.98 16.82 8.53
CA VAL A 235 -21.71 17.33 7.18
C VAL A 235 -20.78 16.39 6.41
N LEU A 236 -19.72 15.89 7.05
CA LEU A 236 -18.79 14.95 6.45
C LEU A 236 -19.45 13.61 6.09
N VAL A 237 -20.30 13.08 6.97
CA VAL A 237 -21.09 11.86 6.71
C VAL A 237 -22.09 12.08 5.56
N LEU A 238 -22.82 13.19 5.57
CA LEU A 238 -23.75 13.53 4.49
C LEU A 238 -23.02 13.68 3.15
N ALA A 239 -21.89 14.39 3.13
CA ALA A 239 -21.06 14.53 1.93
C ALA A 239 -20.61 13.16 1.40
N ALA A 240 -20.21 12.24 2.28
CA ALA A 240 -19.84 10.88 1.91
C ALA A 240 -21.01 10.12 1.27
N CYS A 241 -22.20 10.18 1.89
CA CYS A 241 -23.41 9.54 1.36
C CYS A 241 -23.82 10.10 -0.01
N ILE A 242 -23.77 11.44 -0.17
CA ILE A 242 -24.10 12.12 -1.43
C ILE A 242 -23.08 11.77 -2.52
N ALA A 243 -21.78 11.80 -2.22
CA ALA A 243 -20.74 11.44 -3.17
C ALA A 243 -20.88 9.97 -3.63
N LEU A 244 -21.15 9.06 -2.70
CA LEU A 244 -21.37 7.65 -3.00
C LEU A 244 -22.60 7.44 -3.88
N ALA A 245 -23.71 8.10 -3.56
CA ALA A 245 -24.93 8.04 -4.37
C ALA A 245 -24.69 8.59 -5.78
N THR A 246 -24.09 9.78 -5.90
CA THR A 246 -23.86 10.44 -7.20
C THR A 246 -22.93 9.63 -8.10
N ILE A 247 -21.80 9.13 -7.58
CA ILE A 247 -20.86 8.31 -8.38
C ILE A 247 -21.48 6.97 -8.77
N SER A 248 -22.25 6.35 -7.86
CA SER A 248 -22.92 5.08 -8.17
C SER A 248 -23.93 5.17 -9.33
N VAL A 249 -24.59 6.32 -9.46
CA VAL A 249 -25.58 6.58 -10.51
C VAL A 249 -24.90 7.06 -11.79
N THR A 250 -23.91 7.94 -11.72
CA THR A 250 -23.33 8.60 -12.91
C THR A 250 -22.30 7.73 -13.64
N GLN A 251 -21.49 6.96 -12.92
CA GLN A 251 -20.27 6.37 -13.49
C GLN A 251 -20.42 4.93 -13.98
N HIS A 252 -21.56 4.29 -13.74
CA HIS A 252 -21.78 2.88 -14.13
C HIS A 252 -21.68 2.66 -15.65
N LYS A 253 -22.26 3.55 -16.48
CA LYS A 253 -22.20 3.44 -17.95
C LYS A 253 -20.77 3.59 -18.48
N MET A 254 -20.02 4.50 -17.87
CA MET A 254 -18.66 4.81 -18.27
C MET A 254 -17.71 3.63 -18.00
N LEU A 255 -17.84 2.98 -16.84
CA LEU A 255 -17.03 1.83 -16.49
C LEU A 255 -17.33 0.60 -17.35
N LEU A 256 -18.58 0.42 -17.80
CA LEU A 256 -18.93 -0.63 -18.76
C LEU A 256 -18.18 -0.43 -20.10
N HIS A 257 -18.19 0.79 -20.66
CA HIS A 257 -17.45 1.08 -21.90
C HIS A 257 -15.94 0.83 -21.76
N VAL A 258 -15.35 1.16 -20.61
CA VAL A 258 -13.93 0.90 -20.32
C VAL A 258 -13.63 -0.60 -20.28
N VAL A 259 -14.49 -1.37 -19.65
CA VAL A 259 -14.31 -2.82 -19.49
C VAL A 259 -14.43 -3.55 -20.82
N PHE A 260 -15.40 -3.20 -21.67
CA PHE A 260 -15.61 -3.85 -22.97
C PHE A 260 -14.62 -3.43 -24.07
N SER A 261 -14.13 -2.18 -24.06
CA SER A 261 -13.21 -1.69 -25.10
C SER A 261 -11.80 -2.33 -25.06
N GLN A 262 -11.43 -2.99 -23.96
CA GLN A 262 -10.12 -3.64 -23.82
C GLN A 262 -9.99 -5.02 -24.46
N GLU A 263 -11.09 -5.70 -24.80
CA GLU A 263 -11.03 -7.02 -25.45
C GLU A 263 -10.70 -6.93 -26.94
N LEU A 264 -11.05 -5.82 -27.59
CA LEU A 264 -10.99 -5.68 -29.05
C LEU A 264 -9.62 -5.25 -29.60
N THR A 265 -8.67 -4.83 -28.75
CA THR A 265 -7.45 -4.13 -29.22
C THR A 265 -6.18 -4.97 -29.28
N LYS A 266 -6.21 -6.27 -28.96
CA LYS A 266 -4.99 -7.08 -28.95
C LYS A 266 -4.71 -7.77 -30.29
N LYS A 267 -4.23 -7.00 -31.27
CA LYS A 267 -3.62 -7.57 -32.48
C LYS A 267 -2.27 -8.16 -32.11
N SER A 268 -2.17 -9.48 -32.11
CA SER A 268 -0.90 -10.20 -31.94
C SER A 268 -0.03 -9.90 -33.16
N SER A 269 0.95 -9.01 -33.02
CA SER A 269 2.01 -8.89 -34.02
C SER A 269 2.85 -10.17 -33.96
N VAL A 270 2.87 -10.94 -35.06
CA VAL A 270 3.83 -12.02 -35.24
C VAL A 270 5.21 -11.37 -35.27
N VAL A 271 6.03 -11.67 -34.26
CA VAL A 271 7.40 -11.16 -34.18
C VAL A 271 8.34 -12.29 -34.60
N ASP A 272 9.13 -12.06 -35.65
CA ASP A 272 10.21 -12.95 -36.04
C ASP A 272 11.25 -13.02 -34.91
N SER A 273 11.29 -14.15 -34.20
CA SER A 273 12.26 -14.35 -33.13
C SER A 273 13.58 -14.85 -33.71
N ARG A 274 14.58 -13.97 -33.79
CA ARG A 274 15.98 -14.37 -34.04
C ARG A 274 16.58 -14.94 -32.74
N PHE A 275 16.95 -16.21 -32.76
CA PHE A 275 17.56 -16.91 -31.63
C PHE A 275 19.07 -16.68 -31.61
N SER A 276 19.55 -15.56 -31.05
CA SER A 276 20.99 -15.32 -30.89
C SER A 276 21.44 -14.71 -29.56
N SER A 277 20.54 -14.54 -28.58
CA SER A 277 20.93 -13.98 -27.28
C SER A 277 21.35 -15.06 -26.28
N SER A 278 22.44 -14.81 -25.55
CA SER A 278 22.86 -15.61 -24.39
C SER A 278 21.68 -15.91 -23.45
N PHE A 279 21.57 -17.16 -22.98
CA PHE A 279 20.46 -17.66 -22.17
C PHE A 279 20.12 -16.74 -20.98
N LEU A 280 21.13 -16.29 -20.24
CA LEU A 280 20.95 -15.39 -19.10
C LEU A 280 20.33 -14.05 -19.52
N TRP A 281 20.80 -13.46 -20.62
CA TRP A 281 20.27 -12.20 -21.14
C TRP A 281 18.84 -12.33 -21.68
N ALA A 282 18.52 -13.47 -22.30
CA ALA A 282 17.16 -13.77 -22.74
C ALA A 282 16.19 -13.81 -21.55
N ILE A 283 16.58 -14.46 -20.46
CA ILE A 283 15.79 -14.50 -19.21
C ILE A 283 15.70 -13.09 -18.60
N LEU A 284 16.81 -12.37 -18.44
CA LEU A 284 16.78 -11.00 -17.89
C LEU A 284 15.82 -10.10 -18.67
N LYS A 285 15.94 -10.07 -19.99
CA LYS A 285 15.10 -9.24 -20.86
C LYS A 285 13.63 -9.65 -20.78
N LYS A 286 13.33 -10.95 -20.68
CA LYS A 286 11.97 -11.45 -20.48
C LYS A 286 11.42 -10.96 -19.14
N GLU A 287 12.11 -11.25 -18.04
CA GLU A 287 11.64 -10.97 -16.69
C GLU A 287 11.55 -9.45 -16.43
N TRP A 288 12.51 -8.65 -16.87
CA TRP A 288 12.43 -7.19 -16.76
C TRP A 288 11.31 -6.59 -17.61
N ARG A 289 11.06 -7.13 -18.81
CA ARG A 289 9.90 -6.71 -19.60
C ARG A 289 8.59 -7.07 -18.90
N LEU A 290 8.53 -8.19 -18.18
CA LEU A 290 7.36 -8.55 -17.37
C LEU A 290 7.19 -7.58 -16.20
N VAL A 291 8.25 -7.27 -15.45
CA VAL A 291 8.24 -6.28 -14.35
C VAL A 291 7.82 -4.91 -14.86
N LEU A 292 8.37 -4.45 -15.99
CA LEU A 292 8.02 -3.16 -16.60
C LEU A 292 6.59 -3.12 -17.13
N ARG A 293 6.05 -4.27 -17.55
CA ARG A 293 4.66 -4.37 -18.03
C ARG A 293 3.67 -4.49 -16.89
N ASP A 294 4.10 -4.95 -15.71
CA ASP A 294 3.24 -5.05 -14.55
C ASP A 294 3.18 -3.71 -13.81
N SER A 295 2.10 -2.98 -14.07
CA SER A 295 1.77 -1.73 -13.41
C SER A 295 1.59 -1.84 -11.90
N ASP A 296 1.16 -3.01 -11.43
CA ASP A 296 0.72 -3.20 -10.05
C ASP A 296 1.94 -3.23 -9.13
N PHE A 297 3.06 -3.73 -9.66
CA PHE A 297 4.37 -3.69 -9.03
C PHE A 297 4.83 -2.25 -8.76
N TRP A 298 4.82 -1.38 -9.79
CA TRP A 298 5.27 0.01 -9.64
C TRP A 298 4.42 0.79 -8.64
N LEU A 299 3.10 0.54 -8.62
CA LEU A 299 2.16 1.11 -7.66
C LEU A 299 2.50 0.71 -6.21
N HIS A 300 2.72 -0.58 -5.96
CA HIS A 300 3.06 -1.09 -4.63
C HIS A 300 4.42 -0.58 -4.15
N PHE A 301 5.42 -0.58 -5.03
CA PHE A 301 6.78 -0.16 -4.72
C PHE A 301 6.85 1.33 -4.34
N VAL A 302 6.27 2.22 -5.15
CA VAL A 302 6.25 3.67 -4.87
C VAL A 302 5.57 3.94 -3.53
N ARG A 303 4.45 3.26 -3.25
CA ARG A 303 3.69 3.42 -2.00
C ARG A 303 4.52 3.05 -0.77
N ILE A 304 5.09 1.85 -0.75
CA ILE A 304 5.75 1.34 0.46
C ILE A 304 7.06 2.10 0.72
N THR A 305 7.85 2.34 -0.34
CA THR A 305 9.05 3.17 -0.26
C THR A 305 8.70 4.55 0.30
N PHE A 306 7.57 5.11 -0.12
CA PHE A 306 7.16 6.43 0.33
C PHE A 306 6.69 6.46 1.80
N VAL A 307 5.89 5.48 2.25
CA VAL A 307 5.49 5.37 3.68
C VAL A 307 6.71 5.26 4.59
N ILE A 308 7.71 4.48 4.16
CA ILE A 308 8.96 4.32 4.89
C ILE A 308 9.77 5.61 4.92
N LEU A 309 9.81 6.36 3.82
CA LEU A 309 10.48 7.67 3.76
C LEU A 309 9.77 8.72 4.63
N ILE A 310 8.44 8.72 4.73
CA ILE A 310 7.72 9.57 5.70
C ILE A 310 8.09 9.18 7.13
N ALA A 311 8.03 7.90 7.46
CA ALA A 311 8.35 7.43 8.79
C ALA A 311 9.80 7.78 9.17
N ALA A 312 10.72 7.63 8.21
CA ALA A 312 12.11 8.04 8.36
C ALA A 312 12.27 9.55 8.53
N GLY A 313 11.56 10.36 7.74
CA GLY A 313 11.56 11.81 7.86
C GLY A 313 10.99 12.31 9.19
N PHE A 314 10.00 11.61 9.74
CA PHE A 314 9.46 11.90 11.07
C PHE A 314 10.46 11.53 12.18
N LEU A 315 11.07 10.36 12.08
CA LEU A 315 12.04 9.88 13.06
C LEU A 315 13.37 10.64 13.00
N TYR A 316 13.78 11.09 11.80
CA TYR A 316 14.90 12.02 11.61
C TYR A 316 14.72 13.27 12.47
N LYS A 317 13.49 13.81 12.54
CA LYS A 317 13.15 15.00 13.32
C LYS A 317 13.18 14.78 14.84
N THR A 318 13.08 13.55 15.33
CA THR A 318 13.10 13.23 16.77
C THR A 318 14.51 13.07 17.37
N GLY A 319 15.56 13.50 16.65
CA GLY A 319 16.96 13.40 17.11
C GLY A 319 17.66 12.08 16.79
N TYR A 320 16.92 11.08 16.28
CA TYR A 320 17.50 9.83 15.77
C TYR A 320 18.00 9.93 14.31
N GLY A 321 17.81 11.10 13.70
CA GLY A 321 18.51 11.64 12.52
C GLY A 321 18.85 10.62 11.43
N MET A 322 20.15 10.47 11.20
CA MET A 322 20.69 9.77 10.04
C MET A 322 20.60 8.23 10.12
N PRO A 323 20.79 7.58 11.30
CA PRO A 323 20.61 6.14 11.45
C PRO A 323 19.28 5.58 10.95
N VAL A 324 18.20 6.30 11.22
CA VAL A 324 16.86 5.85 10.84
C VAL A 324 16.65 5.93 9.33
N VAL A 325 17.24 6.92 8.67
CA VAL A 325 17.17 7.07 7.21
C VAL A 325 17.89 5.89 6.53
N ALA A 326 19.05 5.48 7.04
CA ALA A 326 19.77 4.30 6.55
C ALA A 326 18.92 3.03 6.65
N ALA A 327 18.33 2.79 7.83
CA ALA A 327 17.46 1.65 8.07
C ALA A 327 16.22 1.67 7.15
N ALA A 328 15.61 2.83 6.96
CA ALA A 328 14.47 3.02 6.09
C ALA A 328 14.79 2.71 4.62
N ILE A 329 15.93 3.18 4.11
CA ILE A 329 16.38 2.88 2.74
C ILE A 329 16.56 1.36 2.56
N VAL A 330 17.24 0.71 3.51
CA VAL A 330 17.45 -0.75 3.47
C VAL A 330 16.11 -1.50 3.46
N VAL A 331 15.19 -1.13 4.35
CA VAL A 331 13.85 -1.75 4.43
C VAL A 331 13.07 -1.55 3.13
N ALA A 332 13.08 -0.34 2.55
CA ALA A 332 12.41 -0.05 1.29
C ALA A 332 12.96 -0.90 0.13
N CYS A 333 14.29 -1.02 0.02
CA CYS A 333 14.93 -1.88 -0.98
C CYS A 333 14.62 -3.37 -0.77
N CYS A 334 14.52 -3.83 0.49
CA CYS A 334 14.15 -5.22 0.76
C CYS A 334 12.69 -5.51 0.39
N ILE A 335 11.77 -4.57 0.61
CA ILE A 335 10.37 -4.73 0.20
C ILE A 335 10.24 -4.72 -1.32
N MET A 336 11.01 -3.85 -2.00
CA MET A 336 11.11 -3.90 -3.46
C MET A 336 11.62 -5.27 -3.96
N ALA A 337 12.67 -5.79 -3.32
CA ALA A 337 13.21 -7.10 -3.65
C ALA A 337 12.20 -8.23 -3.42
N ASN A 338 11.42 -8.15 -2.34
CA ASN A 338 10.31 -9.05 -2.07
C ASN A 338 9.27 -9.04 -3.19
N ASP A 339 8.80 -7.85 -3.57
CA ASP A 339 7.73 -7.69 -4.54
C ASP A 339 8.17 -8.14 -5.95
N ILE A 340 9.39 -7.79 -6.38
CA ILE A 340 9.93 -8.24 -7.69
C ILE A 340 10.11 -9.74 -7.73
N SER A 341 10.75 -10.32 -6.71
CA SER A 341 11.04 -11.76 -6.70
C SER A 341 9.76 -12.58 -6.66
N TRP A 342 8.74 -12.13 -5.93
CA TRP A 342 7.44 -12.78 -5.95
C TRP A 342 6.69 -12.58 -7.26
N LEU A 343 6.76 -11.40 -7.87
CA LEU A 343 6.16 -11.18 -9.18
C LEU A 343 6.73 -12.13 -10.24
N MET A 344 8.05 -12.31 -10.27
CA MET A 344 8.73 -13.24 -11.19
C MET A 344 8.37 -14.71 -10.95
N VAL A 345 7.98 -15.05 -9.72
CA VAL A 345 7.45 -16.38 -9.37
C VAL A 345 5.99 -16.51 -9.79
N ALA A 346 5.14 -15.56 -9.41
CA ALA A 346 3.69 -15.62 -9.61
C ALA A 346 3.25 -15.45 -11.07
N THR A 347 4.06 -14.78 -11.89
CA THR A 347 3.77 -14.58 -13.33
C THR A 347 4.15 -15.78 -14.20
N GLU A 348 4.77 -16.81 -13.62
CA GLU A 348 5.23 -18.00 -14.34
C GLU A 348 4.08 -18.97 -14.64
N LYS A 349 3.38 -18.71 -15.75
CA LYS A 349 2.23 -19.51 -16.20
C LYS A 349 2.59 -20.77 -16.97
N ALA A 350 3.86 -20.96 -17.30
CA ALA A 350 4.35 -22.02 -18.18
C ALA A 350 5.41 -22.87 -17.47
N SER A 351 5.21 -23.16 -16.18
CA SER A 351 6.14 -23.95 -15.38
C SER A 351 6.37 -25.35 -15.94
N GLU A 352 5.35 -25.97 -16.52
CA GLU A 352 5.45 -27.28 -17.18
C GLU A 352 6.30 -27.22 -18.46
N LEU A 353 6.21 -26.11 -19.22
CA LEU A 353 7.05 -25.89 -20.42
C LEU A 353 8.52 -25.60 -20.04
N ILE A 354 8.76 -24.95 -18.90
CA ILE A 354 10.11 -24.78 -18.35
C ILE A 354 10.67 -26.12 -17.89
N ALA A 355 9.83 -26.97 -17.28
CA ALA A 355 10.22 -28.31 -16.85
C ALA A 355 10.60 -29.21 -18.02
N SER A 356 10.00 -29.02 -19.20
CA SER A 356 10.37 -29.72 -20.44
C SER A 356 11.55 -29.08 -21.20
N SER A 357 12.15 -28.00 -20.69
CA SER A 357 13.26 -27.36 -21.37
C SER A 357 14.55 -28.19 -21.25
N PRO A 358 15.46 -28.16 -22.24
CA PRO A 358 16.73 -28.90 -22.22
C PRO A 358 17.73 -28.36 -21.19
N ARG A 359 17.35 -27.34 -20.41
CA ARG A 359 18.20 -26.66 -19.44
C ARG A 359 17.87 -27.12 -18.03
N SER A 360 18.90 -27.22 -17.20
CA SER A 360 18.69 -27.60 -15.80
C SER A 360 17.82 -26.57 -15.08
N PHE A 361 16.92 -27.05 -14.24
CA PHE A 361 16.02 -26.20 -13.45
C PHE A 361 16.81 -25.21 -12.56
N SER A 362 17.96 -25.66 -12.05
CA SER A 362 18.87 -24.85 -11.24
C SER A 362 19.47 -23.66 -12.00
N GLU A 363 19.78 -23.80 -13.30
CA GLU A 363 20.25 -22.69 -14.14
C GLU A 363 19.17 -21.62 -14.33
N VAL A 364 17.94 -22.05 -14.62
CA VAL A 364 16.79 -21.15 -14.74
C VAL A 364 16.53 -20.40 -13.43
N LEU A 365 16.59 -21.13 -12.31
CA LEU A 365 16.38 -20.55 -10.98
C LEU A 365 17.43 -19.48 -10.64
N ARG A 366 18.71 -19.77 -10.86
CA ARG A 366 19.80 -18.82 -10.63
C ARG A 366 19.64 -17.56 -11.48
N ALA A 367 19.31 -17.73 -12.77
CA ALA A 367 19.07 -16.60 -13.66
C ALA A 367 17.91 -15.71 -13.17
N LYS A 368 16.83 -16.30 -12.63
CA LYS A 368 15.71 -15.56 -12.05
C LYS A 368 16.06 -14.83 -10.76
N VAL A 369 16.83 -15.48 -9.87
CA VAL A 369 17.33 -14.83 -8.64
C VAL A 369 18.16 -13.59 -8.99
N ILE A 370 19.06 -13.72 -9.96
CA ILE A 370 19.87 -12.61 -10.45
C ILE A 370 18.97 -11.52 -11.05
N ALA A 371 17.99 -11.89 -11.89
CA ALA A 371 17.05 -10.95 -12.50
C ALA A 371 16.26 -10.12 -11.46
N ALA A 372 15.80 -10.78 -10.40
CA ALA A 372 15.04 -10.15 -9.33
C ALA A 372 15.91 -9.26 -8.42
N GLY A 373 17.18 -9.63 -8.20
CA GLY A 373 18.09 -8.91 -7.33
C GLY A 373 18.74 -7.66 -7.94
N ILE A 374 18.96 -7.63 -9.26
CA ILE A 374 19.69 -6.52 -9.91
C ILE A 374 18.98 -5.17 -9.70
N LEU A 375 17.66 -5.11 -9.91
CA LEU A 375 16.90 -3.86 -9.84
C LEU A 375 16.93 -3.23 -8.43
N PRO A 376 16.60 -3.96 -7.34
CA PRO A 376 16.67 -3.41 -5.98
C PRO A 376 18.09 -3.07 -5.53
N VAL A 377 19.10 -3.87 -5.91
CA VAL A 377 20.50 -3.56 -5.59
C VAL A 377 20.95 -2.30 -6.32
N ALA A 378 20.60 -2.14 -7.60
CA ALA A 378 20.89 -0.92 -8.34
C ALA A 378 20.20 0.31 -7.72
N ALA A 379 18.93 0.19 -7.32
CA ALA A 379 18.22 1.25 -6.61
C ALA A 379 18.92 1.61 -5.28
N LEU A 380 19.29 0.61 -4.48
CA LEU A 380 20.04 0.83 -3.24
C LEU A 380 21.36 1.56 -3.51
N LEU A 381 22.15 1.10 -4.47
CA LEU A 381 23.45 1.70 -4.80
C LEU A 381 23.31 3.13 -5.32
N THR A 382 22.33 3.42 -6.17
CA THR A 382 22.08 4.79 -6.66
C THR A 382 21.70 5.74 -5.53
N ILE A 383 20.82 5.31 -4.61
CA ILE A 383 20.46 6.10 -3.42
C ILE A 383 21.68 6.29 -2.51
N CYS A 384 22.46 5.23 -2.28
CA CYS A 384 23.66 5.29 -1.47
C CYS A 384 24.75 6.16 -2.09
N LEU A 385 24.91 6.18 -3.41
CA LEU A 385 25.82 7.09 -4.10
C LEU A 385 25.38 8.55 -3.94
N GLY A 386 24.08 8.83 -4.12
CA GLY A 386 23.54 10.17 -3.91
C GLY A 386 23.70 10.67 -2.46
N TYR A 387 23.44 9.80 -1.47
CA TYR A 387 23.68 10.11 -0.06
C TYR A 387 25.16 10.15 0.32
N GLY A 388 26.00 9.36 -0.35
CA GLY A 388 27.43 9.24 -0.08
C GLY A 388 28.19 10.54 -0.34
N LEU A 389 27.66 11.40 -1.21
CA LEU A 389 28.16 12.76 -1.42
C LEU A 389 28.08 13.62 -0.15
N ASN A 390 27.10 13.37 0.71
CA ASN A 390 26.90 14.11 1.96
C ASN A 390 27.43 13.35 3.19
N ASN A 391 27.33 12.01 3.20
CA ASN A 391 27.73 11.17 4.34
C ASN A 391 28.23 9.79 3.90
N LEU A 392 29.54 9.66 3.69
CA LEU A 392 30.19 8.42 3.24
C LEU A 392 29.95 7.23 4.19
N LYS A 393 30.05 7.46 5.52
CA LYS A 393 29.90 6.40 6.53
C LYS A 393 28.50 5.75 6.47
N LEU A 394 27.46 6.57 6.30
CA LEU A 394 26.08 6.11 6.24
C LEU A 394 25.78 5.31 4.96
N SER A 395 26.34 5.78 3.85
CA SER A 395 26.27 5.10 2.55
C SER A 395 26.92 3.72 2.62
N LEU A 396 28.11 3.62 3.25
CA LEU A 396 28.80 2.35 3.45
C LEU A 396 27.98 1.38 4.32
N VAL A 397 27.42 1.82 5.45
CA VAL A 397 26.54 0.96 6.28
C VAL A 397 25.34 0.46 5.49
N SER A 398 24.69 1.35 4.73
CA SER A 398 23.51 1.01 3.93
C SER A 398 23.85 0.00 2.83
N CYS A 399 25.02 0.10 2.20
CA CYS A 399 25.50 -0.88 1.21
C CYS A 399 25.85 -2.23 1.86
N VAL A 400 26.63 -2.21 2.95
CA VAL A 400 27.12 -3.42 3.64
C VAL A 400 25.96 -4.23 4.22
N VAL A 401 24.95 -3.57 4.76
CA VAL A 401 23.76 -4.26 5.31
C VAL A 401 22.72 -4.54 4.22
N GLY A 402 22.50 -3.59 3.31
CA GLY A 402 21.40 -3.66 2.34
C GLY A 402 21.62 -4.67 1.22
N VAL A 403 22.84 -4.84 0.70
CA VAL A 403 23.10 -5.82 -0.38
C VAL A 403 22.86 -7.27 0.08
N PRO A 404 23.37 -7.71 1.26
CA PRO A 404 22.98 -8.99 1.84
C PRO A 404 21.49 -9.09 2.10
N ALA A 405 20.86 -8.05 2.66
CA ALA A 405 19.44 -8.07 3.01
C ALA A 405 18.54 -8.30 1.78
N VAL A 406 18.80 -7.57 0.69
CA VAL A 406 18.13 -7.74 -0.60
C VAL A 406 18.35 -9.15 -1.14
N SER A 407 19.60 -9.62 -1.15
CA SER A 407 19.96 -10.95 -1.67
C SER A 407 19.26 -12.07 -0.89
N THR A 408 19.21 -11.94 0.43
CA THR A 408 18.55 -12.91 1.33
C THR A 408 17.05 -12.93 1.08
N THR A 409 16.43 -11.76 0.91
CA THR A 409 14.99 -11.64 0.64
C THR A 409 14.61 -12.31 -0.70
N VAL A 410 15.39 -12.06 -1.76
CA VAL A 410 15.18 -12.70 -3.07
C VAL A 410 15.40 -14.21 -2.99
N ALA A 411 16.45 -14.66 -2.32
CA ALA A 411 16.76 -16.07 -2.15
C ALA A 411 15.65 -16.81 -1.37
N LEU A 412 15.15 -16.23 -0.28
CA LEU A 412 14.04 -16.80 0.50
C LEU A 412 12.79 -16.95 -0.37
N ASN A 413 12.42 -15.92 -1.13
CA ASN A 413 11.25 -15.97 -2.00
C ASN A 413 11.33 -17.08 -3.03
N THR A 414 12.44 -17.11 -3.77
CA THR A 414 12.64 -18.06 -4.86
C THR A 414 12.77 -19.49 -4.32
N VAL A 415 13.61 -19.73 -3.32
CA VAL A 415 13.81 -21.08 -2.75
C VAL A 415 12.52 -21.63 -2.13
N MET A 416 11.77 -20.83 -1.37
CA MET A 416 10.51 -21.28 -0.77
C MET A 416 9.39 -21.48 -1.79
N ALA A 417 9.33 -20.63 -2.81
CA ALA A 417 8.35 -20.77 -3.89
C ALA A 417 8.53 -22.08 -4.67
N PHE A 418 9.78 -22.53 -4.87
CA PHE A 418 10.07 -23.73 -5.64
C PHE A 418 10.13 -25.02 -4.81
N ARG A 419 10.39 -24.95 -3.49
CA ARG A 419 10.35 -26.14 -2.61
C ARG A 419 8.96 -26.70 -2.40
N LYS A 420 7.91 -25.88 -2.43
CA LYS A 420 6.54 -26.40 -2.40
C LYS A 420 6.12 -26.80 -3.81
N LYS A 421 5.47 -27.96 -3.94
CA LYS A 421 4.63 -28.40 -5.08
C LYS A 421 3.43 -27.43 -5.34
N SER A 422 3.49 -26.20 -4.83
CA SER A 422 2.48 -25.15 -4.85
C SER A 422 2.44 -24.34 -6.15
N LEU A 423 3.18 -24.74 -7.18
CA LEU A 423 2.98 -24.24 -8.55
C LEU A 423 1.55 -24.50 -9.04
N ARG A 424 0.80 -25.47 -8.48
CA ARG A 424 -0.65 -25.63 -8.72
C ARG A 424 -1.53 -24.58 -8.02
N ILE A 425 -1.02 -23.86 -7.03
CA ILE A 425 -1.76 -22.86 -6.22
C ILE A 425 -1.38 -21.42 -6.63
N ALA A 426 -0.26 -21.23 -7.33
CA ALA A 426 0.25 -19.94 -7.82
C ALA A 426 -0.54 -19.35 -9.01
N THR A 427 -1.85 -19.61 -9.10
CA THR A 427 -2.73 -18.88 -10.04
C THR A 427 -3.12 -17.49 -9.51
N GLY A 428 -2.76 -17.16 -8.26
CA GLY A 428 -3.00 -15.87 -7.63
C GLY A 428 -1.72 -15.06 -7.38
N THR A 429 -1.86 -13.74 -7.35
CA THR A 429 -0.77 -12.77 -7.09
C THR A 429 -0.35 -12.68 -5.62
N ALA A 430 -1.07 -13.31 -4.69
CA ALA A 430 -0.81 -13.19 -3.26
C ALA A 430 0.21 -14.22 -2.72
N GLN A 431 1.11 -13.76 -1.85
CA GLN A 431 2.13 -14.56 -1.18
C GLN A 431 1.54 -15.49 -0.11
N PRO A 432 2.02 -16.74 0.05
CA PRO A 432 1.60 -17.61 1.13
C PRO A 432 2.11 -17.10 2.48
N GLY A 433 1.25 -17.15 3.50
CA GLY A 433 1.49 -16.54 4.81
C GLY A 433 2.86 -16.85 5.45
N PRO A 434 3.36 -18.09 5.46
CA PRO A 434 4.67 -18.40 6.04
C PRO A 434 5.84 -17.70 5.34
N ILE A 435 5.75 -17.49 4.02
CA ILE A 435 6.76 -16.75 3.25
C ILE A 435 6.73 -15.28 3.66
N VAL A 436 5.53 -14.69 3.76
CA VAL A 436 5.34 -13.30 4.22
C VAL A 436 5.91 -13.09 5.62
N VAL A 437 5.67 -14.02 6.55
CA VAL A 437 6.18 -13.91 7.93
C VAL A 437 7.70 -14.01 7.97
N ALA A 438 8.29 -14.99 7.27
CA ALA A 438 9.75 -15.14 7.20
C ALA A 438 10.42 -13.90 6.59
N GLN A 439 9.77 -13.27 5.61
CA GLN A 439 10.24 -12.03 4.99
C GLN A 439 10.10 -10.83 5.90
N ALA A 440 8.93 -10.63 6.49
CA ALA A 440 8.71 -9.54 7.44
C ALA A 440 9.77 -9.61 8.55
N PHE A 441 10.03 -10.81 9.07
CA PHE A 441 11.10 -11.03 10.04
C PHE A 441 12.48 -10.66 9.49
N SER A 442 12.86 -11.17 8.31
CA SER A 442 14.15 -10.84 7.69
C SER A 442 14.34 -9.34 7.44
N ILE A 443 13.32 -8.67 6.87
CA ILE A 443 13.32 -7.24 6.58
C ILE A 443 13.48 -6.43 7.89
N LEU A 444 12.78 -6.82 8.96
CA LEU A 444 12.89 -6.16 10.26
C LEU A 444 14.27 -6.37 10.89
N CYS A 445 14.82 -7.60 10.85
CA CYS A 445 16.15 -7.89 11.38
C CYS A 445 17.24 -7.06 10.67
N PHE A 446 17.20 -6.97 9.34
CA PHE A 446 18.17 -6.18 8.58
C PHE A 446 17.96 -4.67 8.76
N GLY A 447 16.71 -4.20 8.88
CA GLY A 447 16.42 -2.81 9.22
C GLY A 447 16.96 -2.43 10.60
N LEU A 448 16.78 -3.28 11.61
CA LEU A 448 17.36 -3.09 12.95
C LEU A 448 18.88 -3.14 12.94
N ALA A 449 19.48 -4.08 12.20
CA ALA A 449 20.93 -4.15 12.05
C ALA A 449 21.51 -2.86 11.43
N ALA A 450 20.87 -2.34 10.38
CA ALA A 450 21.25 -1.06 9.76
C ALA A 450 21.13 0.11 10.74
N LEU A 451 20.06 0.14 11.56
CA LEU A 451 19.84 1.17 12.59
C LEU A 451 20.92 1.10 13.69
N LEU A 452 21.24 -0.09 14.18
CA LEU A 452 22.24 -0.27 15.24
C LEU A 452 23.65 0.08 14.75
N LEU A 453 24.05 -0.40 13.56
CA LEU A 453 25.36 -0.09 12.97
C LEU A 453 25.53 1.39 12.68
N SER A 454 24.48 2.05 12.16
CA SER A 454 24.54 3.48 11.89
C SER A 454 24.58 4.31 13.19
N ARG A 455 23.90 3.88 14.26
CA ARG A 455 23.99 4.52 15.58
C ARG A 455 25.37 4.36 16.22
N LEU A 456 26.05 3.23 16.03
CA LEU A 456 27.43 3.04 16.51
C LEU A 456 28.42 4.00 15.84
N LEU A 457 28.16 4.38 14.58
CA LEU A 457 29.03 5.30 13.83
C LEU A 457 28.67 6.78 14.02
N TYR A 458 27.47 7.08 14.51
CA TYR A 458 26.92 8.41 14.78
C TYR A 458 26.23 8.40 16.17
N PRO A 459 27.01 8.50 17.27
CA PRO A 459 26.50 8.51 18.63
C PRO A 459 25.66 9.73 18.98
#